data_AF-A0A2A7X233-F1
#
_entry.id   AF-A0A2A7X233-F1
#
_cell.length_a   1.000
_cell.length_b   1.000
_cell.length_c   1.000
_cell.angle_alpha   90.00
_cell.angle_beta   90.00
_cell.angle_gamma   90.00
#
_symmetry.space_group_name_H-M   'P 1'
#
loop_
_entity.id
_entity.type
_entity.pdbx_description
1 polymer ?
#
loop_
_entity_poly.entity_id
_entity_poly.type
_entity_poly.pdbx_seq_one_letter_code
_entity_poly.pdbx_strand_id
1 'polypeptide(L)'
;MTKLEFDFQNLHISKHTDYKGYKIRFSINHQNYVLLVGKTKILFPLNLIHVFSERETCQLCGKLVFPSNISQQVCPTLFNRRKELLAYFQEKYSEQF
;
A
#
# COMPACT_ATOMS: atom_id res chain seq x y z
N MET A 1 19.23 2.24 7.44
CA MET A 1 18.04 1.95 6.63
C MET A 1 17.57 0.55 6.98
N THR A 2 16.38 0.38 7.57
CA THR A 2 15.76 -0.94 7.68
C THR A 2 15.48 -1.44 6.27
N LYS A 3 16.12 -2.52 5.86
CA LYS A 3 15.90 -3.11 4.54
C LYS A 3 14.47 -3.64 4.48
N LEU A 4 13.69 -3.19 3.51
CA LEU A 4 12.40 -3.81 3.21
C LEU A 4 12.67 -5.15 2.51
N GLU A 5 12.41 -6.24 3.21
CA GLU A 5 12.54 -7.60 2.70
C GLU A 5 11.22 -8.08 2.07
N PHE A 6 10.64 -7.25 1.21
CA PHE A 6 9.44 -7.61 0.45
C PHE A 6 9.77 -7.66 -1.03
N ASP A 7 9.32 -8.73 -1.69
CA ASP A 7 9.31 -8.79 -3.14
C ASP A 7 8.03 -8.12 -3.67
N PHE A 8 8.16 -6.87 -4.10
CA PHE A 8 7.04 -6.07 -4.61
C PHE A 8 6.78 -6.39 -6.08
N GLN A 9 5.56 -6.80 -6.38
CA GLN A 9 5.10 -7.15 -7.72
C GLN A 9 3.94 -6.24 -8.15
N ASN A 10 3.63 -6.19 -9.45
CA ASN A 10 2.49 -5.44 -10.01
C ASN A 10 2.35 -3.98 -9.53
N LEU A 11 3.49 -3.30 -9.36
CA LEU A 11 3.52 -1.93 -8.85
C LEU A 11 2.85 -0.96 -9.83
N HIS A 12 1.89 -0.18 -9.34
CA HIS A 12 1.28 0.89 -10.10
C HIS A 12 1.03 2.12 -9.21
N ILE A 13 1.65 3.24 -9.58
CA ILE A 13 1.53 4.53 -8.90
C ILE A 13 0.65 5.44 -9.75
N SER A 14 -0.43 5.94 -9.18
CA SER A 14 -1.34 6.87 -9.85
C SER A 14 -1.73 8.01 -8.92
N LYS A 15 -2.06 9.18 -9.48
CA LYS A 15 -2.69 10.25 -8.69
C LYS A 15 -4.03 9.75 -8.13
N HIS A 16 -4.38 10.15 -6.91
CA HIS A 16 -5.70 9.88 -6.36
C HIS A 16 -6.72 10.87 -6.95
N THR A 17 -7.94 10.41 -7.25
CA THR A 17 -9.00 11.24 -7.84
C THR A 17 -9.64 12.16 -6.80
N ASP A 18 -9.87 11.64 -5.60
CA ASP A 18 -10.72 12.32 -4.61
C ASP A 18 -9.96 13.27 -3.68
N TYR A 19 -8.63 13.22 -3.69
CA TYR A 19 -7.79 14.10 -2.88
C TYR A 19 -6.40 14.30 -3.50
N LYS A 20 -5.71 15.36 -3.08
CA LYS A 20 -4.32 15.63 -3.51
C LYS A 20 -3.38 14.57 -2.94
N GLY A 21 -2.88 13.70 -3.79
CA GLY A 21 -2.08 12.57 -3.35
C GLY A 21 -1.94 11.48 -4.42
N TYR A 22 -1.46 10.32 -3.98
CA TYR A 22 -1.19 9.16 -4.81
C TYR A 22 -1.84 7.91 -4.22
N LYS A 23 -2.13 6.98 -5.11
CA LYS A 23 -2.51 5.61 -4.80
C LYS A 23 -1.43 4.70 -5.36
N ILE A 24 -0.78 3.96 -4.48
CA ILE A 24 0.26 3.00 -4.84
C ILE A 24 -0.33 1.60 -4.67
N ARG A 25 -0.62 0.93 -5.77
CA ARG A 25 -1.04 -0.48 -5.81
C ARG A 25 0.19 -1.36 -5.97
N PHE A 26 0.25 -2.45 -5.23
CA PHE A 26 1.32 -3.44 -5.34
C PHE A 26 0.86 -4.79 -4.79
N SER A 27 1.61 -5.83 -5.10
CA SER A 27 1.40 -7.18 -4.58
C SER A 27 2.62 -7.66 -3.79
N ILE A 28 2.39 -8.47 -2.76
CA ILE A 28 3.41 -9.26 -2.06
C ILE A 28 2.82 -10.67 -1.91
N ASN A 29 3.58 -11.71 -2.28
CA ASN A 29 3.11 -13.11 -2.24
C ASN A 29 1.75 -13.31 -2.94
N HIS A 30 1.56 -12.71 -4.12
CA HIS A 30 0.30 -12.69 -4.89
C HIS A 30 -0.90 -12.00 -4.20
N GLN A 31 -0.74 -11.45 -3.00
CA GLN A 31 -1.76 -10.69 -2.29
C GLN A 31 -1.64 -9.21 -2.59
N ASN A 32 -2.75 -8.55 -2.88
CA ASN A 32 -2.76 -7.16 -3.33
C ASN A 32 -3.01 -6.18 -2.18
N TYR A 33 -2.27 -5.08 -2.22
CA TYR A 33 -2.31 -4.02 -1.22
C TYR A 33 -2.36 -2.65 -1.90
N VAL A 34 -2.87 -1.67 -1.16
CA VAL A 34 -2.84 -0.27 -1.55
C VAL A 34 -2.27 0.57 -0.41
N LEU A 35 -1.24 1.35 -0.73
CA LEU A 35 -0.80 2.47 0.09
C LEU A 35 -1.44 3.77 -0.44
N LEU A 36 -2.23 4.41 0.40
CA LEU A 36 -2.82 5.72 0.16
C LEU A 36 -1.86 6.80 0.67
N VAL A 37 -1.54 7.79 -0.17
CA VAL A 37 -0.53 8.82 0.11
C VAL A 37 -1.14 10.19 -0.07
N GLY A 38 -1.17 11.00 0.99
CA GLY A 38 -1.61 12.39 0.93
C GLY A 38 -0.48 13.33 0.52
N LYS A 39 -0.84 14.49 -0.04
CA LYS A 39 0.09 15.57 -0.39
C LYS A 39 -0.37 16.89 0.21
N THR A 40 0.45 17.46 1.09
CA THR A 40 0.39 18.88 1.46
C THR A 40 1.57 19.60 0.77
N LYS A 41 2.54 20.11 1.55
CA LYS A 41 3.85 20.51 1.04
C LYS A 41 4.76 19.31 0.80
N ILE A 42 4.53 18.24 1.55
CA ILE A 42 5.26 16.97 1.46
C ILE A 42 4.29 15.81 1.24
N LEU A 43 4.82 14.68 0.74
CA LEU A 43 4.08 13.42 0.69
C LEU A 43 4.08 12.74 2.05
N PHE A 44 2.96 12.15 2.43
CA PHE A 44 2.82 11.42 3.69
C PHE A 44 1.85 10.23 3.55
N PRO A 45 2.11 9.10 4.23
CA PRO A 45 1.25 7.93 4.11
C PRO A 45 -0.02 8.12 4.94
N LEU A 46 -1.18 7.91 4.31
CA LEU A 46 -2.51 8.00 4.94
C LEU A 46 -2.94 6.66 5.52
N ASN A 47 -3.05 5.65 4.66
CA ASN A 47 -3.57 4.34 5.03
C ASN A 47 -2.92 3.24 4.19
N LEU A 48 -3.00 2.00 4.68
CA LEU A 48 -2.54 0.84 3.95
C LEU A 48 -3.53 -0.31 4.11
N ILE A 49 -4.17 -0.68 3.00
CA ILE A 49 -5.32 -1.56 2.97
C ILE A 49 -5.07 -2.79 2.09
N HIS A 50 -5.73 -3.90 2.43
CA HIS A 50 -5.84 -5.08 1.58
C HIS A 50 -6.81 -4.82 0.41
N VAL A 51 -6.53 -5.42 -0.74
CA VAL A 51 -7.40 -5.40 -1.93
C VAL A 51 -7.51 -6.80 -2.53
N PHE A 52 -8.07 -7.73 -1.76
CA PHE A 52 -8.13 -9.13 -2.18
C PHE A 52 -9.35 -9.37 -3.08
N SER A 53 -9.17 -10.12 -4.16
CA SER A 53 -10.24 -10.53 -5.07
C SER A 53 -11.15 -11.60 -4.46
N GLU A 54 -10.62 -12.37 -3.52
CA GLU A 54 -11.30 -13.48 -2.86
C GLU A 54 -11.11 -13.41 -1.34
N ARG A 55 -11.87 -14.24 -0.63
CA ARG A 55 -11.73 -14.37 0.82
C ARG A 55 -10.46 -15.16 1.10
N GLU A 56 -9.46 -14.50 1.68
CA GLU A 56 -8.16 -15.11 1.93
C GLU A 56 -7.56 -14.60 3.24
N THR A 57 -6.69 -15.40 3.86
CA THR A 57 -5.91 -14.97 5.02
C THR A 57 -4.68 -14.21 4.57
N CYS A 58 -4.51 -12.96 5.02
CA CYS A 58 -3.32 -12.17 4.72
C CYS A 58 -2.07 -12.86 5.27
N GLN A 59 -1.09 -13.13 4.41
CA GLN A 59 0.14 -13.82 4.78
C GLN A 59 1.08 -12.95 5.64
N LEU A 60 0.86 -11.63 5.65
CA LEU A 60 1.67 -10.69 6.42
C LEU A 60 1.13 -10.40 7.82
N CYS A 61 -0.19 -10.44 8.01
CA CYS A 61 -0.82 -10.07 9.29
C CYS A 61 -1.75 -11.14 9.88
N GLY A 62 -1.96 -12.25 9.19
CA GLY A 62 -2.80 -13.37 9.65
C GLY A 62 -4.30 -13.08 9.69
N LYS A 63 -4.75 -11.88 9.27
CA LYS A 63 -6.17 -11.54 9.24
C LYS A 63 -6.87 -12.20 8.06
N LEU A 64 -8.06 -12.75 8.31
CA LEU A 64 -9.00 -13.12 7.27
C LEU A 64 -9.55 -11.84 6.61
N VAL A 65 -9.28 -11.67 5.33
CA VAL A 65 -9.70 -10.53 4.52
C VAL A 65 -10.84 -10.98 3.61
N PHE A 66 -11.91 -10.21 3.58
CA PHE A 66 -13.04 -10.44 2.70
C PHE A 66 -12.91 -9.59 1.44
N PRO A 67 -13.36 -10.06 0.26
CA PRO A 67 -13.50 -9.20 -0.90
C PRO A 67 -14.62 -8.21 -0.59
N SER A 68 -14.27 -6.96 -0.30
CA SER A 68 -15.24 -5.91 -0.01
C SER A 68 -14.87 -4.63 -0.73
N ASN A 69 -15.85 -4.09 -1.44
CA ASN A 69 -15.76 -2.77 -2.06
C ASN A 69 -16.11 -1.64 -1.08
N ILE A 70 -16.61 -1.98 0.11
CA ILE A 70 -17.24 -1.02 1.03
C ILE A 70 -16.37 -0.79 2.27
N SER A 71 -15.73 -1.84 2.81
CA SER A 71 -14.90 -1.71 4.01
C SER A 71 -13.41 -1.68 3.68
N GLN A 72 -12.74 -0.61 4.10
CA GLN A 72 -11.28 -0.54 4.08
C GLN A 72 -10.71 -1.49 5.13
N GLN A 73 -10.19 -2.64 4.69
CA GLN A 73 -9.56 -3.61 5.58
C GLN A 73 -8.06 -3.36 5.67
N VAL A 74 -7.62 -2.68 6.74
CA VAL A 74 -6.21 -2.32 6.98
C VAL A 74 -5.34 -3.55 7.21
N CYS A 75 -4.13 -3.57 6.64
CA CYS A 75 -3.07 -4.53 6.97
C CYS A 75 -2.17 -3.97 8.07
N PRO A 76 -2.26 -4.40 9.35
CA PRO A 76 -1.49 -3.80 10.45
C PRO A 76 0.03 -3.89 10.24
N THR A 77 0.52 -5.03 9.73
CA THR A 77 1.94 -5.27 9.49
C THR A 77 2.53 -4.21 8.55
N LEU A 78 1.88 -4.00 7.41
CA LEU A 78 2.33 -3.02 6.43
C LEU A 78 1.96 -1.59 6.84
N PHE A 79 0.82 -1.38 7.52
CA PHE A 79 0.42 -0.07 8.04
C PHE A 79 1.46 0.48 9.02
N ASN A 80 2.01 -0.35 9.90
CA ASN A 80 3.07 0.07 10.83
C ASN A 80 4.36 0.47 10.09
N ARG A 81 4.59 -0.07 8.90
CA ARG A 81 5.75 0.22 8.04
C ARG A 81 5.46 1.25 6.94
N ARG A 82 4.28 1.88 6.93
CA ARG A 82 3.83 2.75 5.82
C ARG A 82 4.77 3.92 5.49
N LYS A 83 5.49 4.44 6.49
CA LYS A 83 6.49 5.50 6.28
C LYS A 83 7.72 4.97 5.55
N GLU A 84 8.23 3.81 5.96
CA GLU A 84 9.34 3.13 5.28
C GLU A 84 8.96 2.75 3.84
N LEU A 85 7.74 2.22 3.65
CA LEU A 85 7.22 1.89 2.33
C LEU A 85 7.15 3.11 1.42
N LEU A 86 6.62 4.24 1.90
CA LEU A 86 6.57 5.46 1.12
C LEU A 86 7.97 5.93 0.73
N ALA A 87 8.91 5.97 1.69
CA ALA A 87 10.29 6.36 1.42
C ALA A 87 10.93 5.46 0.35
N TYR A 88 10.74 4.15 0.44
CA TYR A 88 11.22 3.20 -0.56
C TYR A 88 10.64 3.48 -1.96
N PHE A 89 9.33 3.68 -2.05
CA PHE A 89 8.71 3.95 -3.36
C PHE A 89 9.17 5.29 -3.93
N GLN A 90 9.34 6.33 -3.10
CA GLN A 90 9.87 7.62 -3.55
C GLN A 90 11.34 7.53 -3.99
N GLU A 91 12.15 6.70 -3.34
CA GLU A 91 13.56 6.50 -3.72
C GLU A 91 13.69 5.72 -5.04
N LYS A 92 12.92 4.63 -5.19
CA LYS A 92 13.01 3.72 -6.35
C LYS A 92 12.23 4.19 -7.58
N TYR A 93 11.16 4.96 -7.38
CA TYR A 93 10.21 5.33 -8.44
C TYR A 93 9.90 6.84 -8.40
N SER A 94 10.90 7.67 -8.09
CA SER A 94 10.77 9.12 -7.92
C SER A 94 10.06 9.82 -9.09
N GLU A 95 10.30 9.38 -10.33
CA GLU A 95 9.71 9.94 -11.56
C GLU A 95 8.19 9.76 -11.66
N GLN A 96 7.58 8.89 -10.86
CA GLN A 96 6.14 8.63 -10.86
C GLN A 96 5.35 9.49 -9.85
N PHE A 97 6.03 10.35 -9.09
CA PHE A 97 5.46 11.23 -8.06
C PHE A 97 5.40 12.71 -8.45
#